data_AF-A0A2E9C4P4-F1
#
_entry.id   AF-A0A2E9C4P4-F1
#
_cell.length_a   1.000
_cell.length_b   1.000
_cell.length_c   1.000
_cell.angle_alpha   90.00
_cell.angle_beta   90.00
_cell.angle_gamma   90.00
#
_symmetry.space_group_name_H-M   'P 1'
#
loop_
_entity.id
_entity.type
_entity.pdbx_description
1 polymer ?
#
loop_
_entity_poly.entity_id
_entity_poly.type
_entity_poly.pdbx_seq_one_letter_code
_entity_poly.pdbx_strand_id
1 'polypeptide(L)'
;MGDAFAGLGERSVAEHTEGIQRQIRADPQNASLRLALCHFLALRGEWQRAEDQLKAAVKFDPSFTPASATCSMALAGERQRSAFW
;
A
#
# COMPACT_ATOMS: atom_id res chain seq x y z
N MET A 1 -19.62 -3.86 19.71
CA MET A 1 -19.94 -4.82 18.62
C MET A 1 -19.30 -4.36 17.29
N GLY A 2 -18.05 -3.87 17.31
CA GLY A 2 -17.34 -3.33 16.13
C GLY A 2 -16.17 -4.22 15.65
N ASP A 3 -15.65 -5.09 16.51
CA ASP A 3 -14.52 -5.99 16.21
C ASP A 3 -14.77 -7.00 15.09
N ALA A 4 -16.01 -7.46 14.91
CA ALA A 4 -16.31 -8.49 13.92
C ALA A 4 -16.17 -7.98 12.48
N PHE A 5 -16.39 -6.68 12.23
CA PHE A 5 -16.23 -6.08 10.90
C PHE A 5 -14.77 -5.70 10.62
N ALA A 6 -14.03 -5.26 11.64
CA ALA A 6 -12.59 -5.01 11.52
C ALA A 6 -11.85 -6.29 11.12
N GLY A 7 -12.10 -7.41 11.82
CA GLY A 7 -11.43 -8.68 11.53
C GLY A 7 -11.78 -9.31 10.17
N LEU A 8 -12.96 -9.04 9.60
CA LEU A 8 -13.35 -9.50 8.26
C LEU A 8 -12.72 -8.64 7.16
N GLY A 9 -12.63 -7.33 7.36
CA GLY A 9 -11.91 -6.41 6.47
C GLY A 9 -10.41 -6.71 6.44
N GLU A 10 -9.81 -6.92 7.61
CA GLU A 10 -8.39 -7.23 7.74
C GLU A 10 -7.99 -8.56 7.10
N ARG A 11 -8.81 -9.62 7.23
CA ARG A 11 -8.57 -10.90 6.54
C ARG A 11 -8.66 -10.76 5.03
N SER A 12 -9.71 -10.10 4.55
CA SER A 12 -9.90 -9.89 3.11
C SER A 12 -8.77 -9.06 2.51
N VAL A 13 -8.30 -8.03 3.23
CA VAL A 13 -7.14 -7.23 2.82
C VAL A 13 -5.86 -8.05 2.83
N ALA A 14 -5.64 -8.92 3.82
CA ALA A 14 -4.46 -9.79 3.87
C ALA A 14 -4.42 -10.79 2.70
N GLU A 15 -5.56 -11.43 2.39
CA GLU A 15 -5.66 -12.35 1.24
C GLU A 15 -5.40 -11.63 -0.10
N HIS A 16 -5.96 -10.43 -0.28
CA HIS A 16 -5.68 -9.61 -1.46
C HIS A 16 -4.21 -9.20 -1.55
N THR A 17 -3.60 -8.84 -0.42
CA THR A 17 -2.17 -8.48 -0.34
C THR A 17 -1.31 -9.66 -0.79
N GLU A 18 -1.62 -10.89 -0.35
CA GLU A 18 -0.91 -12.10 -0.76
C GLU A 18 -1.06 -12.41 -2.25
N GLY A 19 -2.27 -12.23 -2.80
CA GLY A 19 -2.54 -12.37 -4.23
C GLY A 19 -1.68 -11.42 -5.07
N ILE A 20 -1.65 -10.14 -4.68
CA ILE A 20 -0.84 -9.11 -5.34
C ILE A 20 0.65 -9.44 -5.23
N GLN A 21 1.13 -9.90 -4.07
CA GLN A 21 2.52 -10.32 -3.91
C GLN A 21 2.90 -11.51 -4.82
N ARG A 22 1.98 -12.46 -5.06
CA ARG A 22 2.22 -13.53 -6.04
C ARG A 22 2.31 -12.98 -7.45
N GLN A 23 1.47 -12.02 -7.81
CA GLN A 23 1.55 -11.37 -9.11
C GLN A 23 2.84 -10.55 -9.27
N ILE A 24 3.30 -9.87 -8.22
CA ILE A 24 4.60 -9.17 -8.23
C ILE A 24 5.76 -10.17 -8.33
N ARG A 25 5.64 -11.38 -7.77
CA ARG A 25 6.65 -12.43 -7.98
C ARG A 25 6.70 -12.91 -9.41
N ALA A 26 5.55 -12.94 -10.10
CA ALA A 26 5.47 -13.29 -11.53
C ALA A 26 5.95 -12.13 -12.43
N ASP A 27 5.62 -10.88 -12.08
CA ASP A 27 6.09 -9.67 -12.75
C ASP A 27 6.61 -8.64 -11.73
N PRO A 28 7.91 -8.71 -11.40
CA PRO A 28 8.49 -7.83 -10.38
C PRO A 28 8.69 -6.39 -10.85
N GLN A 29 8.54 -6.11 -12.15
CA GLN A 29 8.74 -4.78 -12.72
C GLN A 29 7.43 -3.99 -12.88
N ASN A 30 6.28 -4.63 -12.64
CA ASN A 30 4.98 -3.98 -12.75
C ASN A 30 4.77 -2.93 -11.65
N ALA A 31 4.98 -1.67 -12.00
CA ALA A 31 4.77 -0.53 -11.11
C ALA A 31 3.31 -0.41 -10.63
N SER A 32 2.33 -0.82 -11.45
CA SER A 32 0.90 -0.76 -11.07
C SER A 32 0.58 -1.75 -9.94
N LEU A 33 1.13 -2.97 -9.99
CA LEU A 33 0.96 -3.95 -8.91
C LEU A 33 1.63 -3.48 -7.60
N ARG A 34 2.79 -2.84 -7.70
CA ARG A 34 3.47 -2.25 -6.53
C ARG A 34 2.67 -1.09 -5.92
N LEU A 35 2.04 -0.26 -6.76
CA LEU A 35 1.16 0.81 -6.30
C LEU A 35 -0.11 0.26 -5.62
N ALA A 36 -0.69 -0.82 -6.15
CA ALA A 36 -1.80 -1.50 -5.50
C ALA A 36 -1.39 -2.04 -4.12
N LEU A 37 -0.23 -2.70 -4.03
CA LEU A 37 0.32 -3.20 -2.77
C LEU A 37 0.54 -2.06 -1.75
N CYS A 38 1.04 -0.91 -2.20
CA CYS A 38 1.16 0.30 -1.38
C CYS A 38 -0.18 0.72 -0.77
N HIS A 39 -1.25 0.78 -1.55
CA HIS A 39 -2.59 1.13 -1.05
C HIS A 39 -3.09 0.16 0.02
N PHE A 40 -2.94 -1.15 -0.18
CA PHE A 40 -3.35 -2.14 0.81
C PHE A 40 -2.53 -2.05 2.10
N LEU A 41 -1.23 -1.79 2.00
CA LEU A 41 -0.37 -1.57 3.17
C LEU A 41 -0.78 -0.31 3.94
N ALA A 42 -1.17 0.76 3.24
CA ALA A 42 -1.70 1.98 3.85
C ALA A 42 -2.98 1.70 4.65
N LEU A 43 -3.92 0.93 4.09
CA LEU A 43 -5.16 0.55 4.78
C LEU A 43 -4.92 -0.26 6.05
N ARG A 44 -3.80 -1.00 6.12
CA ARG A 44 -3.39 -1.77 7.31
C ARG A 44 -2.60 -0.95 8.33
N GLY A 45 -2.38 0.33 8.08
CA GLY A 45 -1.50 1.17 8.90
C GLY A 45 -0.01 0.86 8.74
N GLU A 46 0.37 0.05 7.75
CA GLU A 46 1.77 -0.30 7.46
C GLU A 46 2.43 0.78 6.58
N TRP A 47 2.38 2.03 7.05
CA TRP A 47 2.80 3.23 6.31
C TRP A 47 4.22 3.13 5.75
N GLN A 48 5.15 2.61 6.56
CA GLN A 48 6.56 2.48 6.19
C GLN A 48 6.76 1.50 5.02
N ARG A 49 5.99 0.40 5.01
CA ARG A 49 6.04 -0.60 3.93
C ARG A 49 5.35 -0.08 2.67
N ALA A 50 4.27 0.68 2.81
CA ALA A 50 3.58 1.31 1.69
C ALA A 50 4.53 2.26 0.93
N GLU A 51 5.27 3.10 1.66
CA GLU A 51 6.26 4.03 1.10
C GLU A 51 7.39 3.31 0.33
N ASP A 52 7.86 2.17 0.85
CA ASP A 52 8.89 1.35 0.18
C ASP A 52 8.39 0.81 -1.17
N GLN A 53 7.15 0.30 -1.21
CA GLN A 53 6.54 -0.19 -2.45
C GLN A 53 6.33 0.93 -3.47
N LEU A 54 5.95 2.12 -3.00
CA LEU A 54 5.79 3.30 -3.83
C LEU A 54 7.13 3.74 -4.45
N LYS A 55 8.21 3.79 -3.65
CA LYS A 55 9.57 4.10 -4.14
C LYS A 55 10.04 3.06 -5.17
N ALA A 56 9.76 1.79 -4.93
CA ALA A 56 10.07 0.73 -5.88
C ALA A 56 9.26 0.91 -7.18
N ALA A 57 7.98 1.25 -7.11
CA ALA A 57 7.14 1.50 -8.29
C ALA A 57 7.72 2.62 -9.18
N VAL A 58 8.14 3.75 -8.59
CA VAL A 58 8.77 4.87 -9.32
C VAL A 58 10.12 4.48 -9.91
N LYS A 59 10.86 3.60 -9.24
CA LYS A 59 12.15 3.12 -9.74
C LYS A 59 11.99 2.28 -11.02
N PHE A 60 10.90 1.52 -11.14
CA PHE A 60 10.62 0.73 -12.34
C PHE A 60 9.92 1.53 -13.43
N ASP A 61 8.98 2.40 -13.05
CA ASP A 61 8.28 3.28 -13.97
C ASP A 61 8.35 4.73 -13.46
N PRO A 62 9.27 5.54 -14.00
CA PRO A 62 9.43 6.93 -13.63
C PRO A 62 8.22 7.81 -13.95
N SER A 63 7.27 7.34 -14.77
CA SER A 63 6.04 8.07 -15.09
C SER A 63 5.16 8.23 -13.84
N PHE A 64 5.32 7.35 -12.86
CA PHE A 64 4.65 7.45 -11.56
C PHE A 64 5.28 8.47 -10.60
N THR A 65 6.39 9.13 -10.94
CA THR A 65 7.05 10.12 -10.06
C THR A 65 6.07 11.18 -9.50
N PRO A 66 5.25 11.87 -10.31
CA PRO A 66 4.27 12.82 -9.78
C PRO A 66 3.20 12.14 -8.91
N ALA A 67 2.71 10.96 -9.31
CA ALA A 67 1.72 10.21 -8.54
C ALA A 67 2.26 9.73 -7.19
N SER A 68 3.54 9.37 -7.13
CA SER A 68 4.22 8.95 -5.92
C SER A 68 4.42 10.11 -4.95
N ALA A 69 4.73 11.32 -5.41
CA ALA A 69 4.82 12.47 -4.51
C ALA A 69 3.48 12.72 -3.80
N THR A 70 2.37 12.66 -4.53
CA THR A 70 1.02 12.79 -3.97
C THR A 70 0.69 11.65 -2.99
N CYS A 71 1.00 10.41 -3.35
CA CYS A 71 0.77 9.25 -2.48
C CYS A 71 1.63 9.31 -1.19
N SER A 72 2.90 9.70 -1.29
CA SER A 72 3.78 9.87 -0.12
C SER A 72 3.25 10.92 0.84
N MET A 73 2.75 12.05 0.35
CA MET A 73 2.12 13.06 1.21
C MET A 73 0.83 12.54 1.85
N ALA A 74 0.00 11.80 1.11
CA ALA A 74 -1.21 11.19 1.65
C ALA A 74 -0.89 10.17 2.75
N LEU A 75 0.11 9.31 2.54
CA LEU A 75 0.60 8.34 3.54
C LEU A 75 1.12 9.04 4.80
N ALA A 76 1.89 10.13 4.63
CA ALA A 76 2.40 10.90 5.76
C ALA A 76 1.26 11.56 6.56
N GLY A 77 0.25 12.12 5.87
CA GLY A 77 -0.94 12.69 6.49
C GLY A 77 -1.75 11.65 7.27
N GLU A 78 -1.99 10.47 6.68
CA GLU A 78 -2.70 9.37 7.32
C GLU A 78 -1.95 8.82 8.53
N ARG A 79 -0.63 8.64 8.41
CA ARG A 79 0.24 8.23 9.53
C ARG A 79 0.12 9.20 10.70
N GLN A 80 0.17 10.50 10.42
CA GLN A 80 0.08 11.53 11.46
C GLN A 80 -1.33 11.56 12.07
N ARG A 81 -2.39 11.39 11.27
CA ARG A 81 -3.77 11.27 11.77
C ARG A 81 -3.96 10.06 12.69
N SER A 82 -3.36 8.92 12.34
CA SER A 82 -3.40 7.69 13.14
C SER A 82 -2.61 7.78 14.44
N ALA A 83 -1.68 8.75 14.56
CA ALA A 83 -0.88 8.97 15.77
C ALA A 83 -1.54 9.91 16.79
N PHE A 84 -2.66 10.54 16.44
CA PHE A 84 -3.39 11.50 17.28
C PHE A 84 -4.72 10.94 17.84
N TRP A 85 -4.98 9.65 17.65
CA TRP A 85 -6.04 8.87 18.31
C TRP A 85 -5.41 7.76 19.14
#